data_AF-A0A7L8S655-F1
#
_entry.id   AF-A0A7L8S655-F1
#
_cell.length_a   1.000
_cell.length_b   1.000
_cell.length_c   1.000
_cell.angle_alpha   90.00
_cell.angle_beta   90.00
_cell.angle_gamma   90.00
#
_symmetry.space_group_name_H-M   'P 1'
#
loop_
_entity.id
_entity.type
_entity.pdbx_description
1 polymer ?
#
loop_
_entity_poly.entity_id
_entity_poly.type
_entity_poly.pdbx_seq_one_letter_code
_entity_poly.pdbx_strand_id
1 'polypeptide(L)'
;MTGVVSDKSTPNPANAGLIMKFVELDGQDGQPPRSVSVGGLELEPLNYDELAGAQLHKPLSVPLNWRFARILETNIEGVEINGLARGNAVLDSTHSSMVISLQRGGWLPSGLALANAGVTVLPDRNVISQIKGRFEEGSVIGAGQDFLDLLAGQEVRLNPLLYAIEGNDRSIPDRPIVEAQLTEVMAFLRKALPTAELVVGSDSLRGALGLIDDTRAGFERKRNFLLHLAPFLTAPTSRRLFDKRWTDVMDAADRYGVARYSLIVLAALSAVAVPNSGSPAKRMLKFREGYSEQDAYNALADVRSLEILIHLLALFPKEHPAIFTADRALALFWTGIRAHNFRRETRSVSCDLAPVEQLFPGDTINLWESDCRRRAAVQAT
;
A
#
# COMPACT_ATOMS: atom_id res chain seq x y z
N MET A 1 -5.92 23.70 16.01
CA MET A 1 -4.45 23.59 15.89
C MET A 1 -3.86 23.42 17.28
N THR A 2 -3.08 22.37 17.55
CA THR A 2 -2.26 22.33 18.78
C THR A 2 -0.88 21.74 18.52
N GLY A 3 0.10 22.64 18.41
CA GLY A 3 1.55 22.37 18.50
C GLY A 3 2.32 22.52 17.19
N VAL A 4 2.81 23.74 16.89
CA VAL A 4 3.93 23.95 15.95
C VAL A 4 5.19 24.04 16.81
N VAL A 5 6.05 23.02 16.77
CA VAL A 5 7.35 23.06 17.47
C VAL A 5 8.42 23.35 16.44
N SER A 6 9.14 24.46 16.61
CA SER A 6 10.30 24.78 15.78
C SER A 6 11.52 24.00 16.22
N ASP A 7 12.19 23.31 15.30
CA ASP A 7 13.42 22.57 15.59
C ASP A 7 14.55 23.01 14.64
N LYS A 8 15.77 23.15 15.15
CA LYS A 8 16.92 23.65 14.39
C LYS A 8 17.68 22.48 13.78
N SER A 9 17.22 21.96 12.65
CA SER A 9 18.02 21.13 11.76
C SER A 9 17.96 21.67 10.33
N THR A 10 18.97 21.37 9.51
CA THR A 10 19.13 21.92 8.16
C THR A 10 18.65 20.92 7.11
N PRO A 11 17.60 21.21 6.31
CA PRO A 11 17.25 20.42 5.14
C PRO A 11 17.56 21.11 3.81
N ASN A 12 17.68 20.26 2.80
CA ASN A 12 18.14 20.49 1.43
C ASN A 12 17.14 21.32 0.58
N PRO A 13 17.56 22.42 -0.08
CA PRO A 13 16.66 23.40 -0.71
C PRO A 13 16.01 22.99 -2.06
N ALA A 14 16.18 21.76 -2.55
CA ALA A 14 15.85 21.39 -3.94
C ALA A 14 14.47 20.73 -4.18
N ASN A 15 13.64 20.48 -3.16
CA ASN A 15 12.35 19.78 -3.32
C ASN A 15 11.20 20.62 -2.77
N ALA A 16 10.68 21.56 -3.56
CA ALA A 16 9.40 22.18 -3.25
C ALA A 16 8.28 21.22 -3.70
N GLY A 17 8.07 20.13 -2.94
CA GLY A 17 6.85 19.34 -3.04
C GLY A 17 5.61 20.20 -2.75
N LEU A 18 4.45 19.56 -2.62
CA LEU A 18 3.16 20.24 -2.42
C LEU A 18 3.23 21.28 -1.29
N ILE A 19 2.89 22.54 -1.58
CA ILE A 19 2.76 23.59 -0.56
C ILE A 19 1.39 23.42 0.10
N MET A 20 1.38 23.27 1.43
CA MET A 20 0.14 23.21 2.21
C MET A 20 -0.03 24.47 3.03
N LYS A 21 -1.21 25.10 2.89
CA LYS A 21 -1.64 26.22 3.71
C LYS A 21 -2.69 25.74 4.69
N PHE A 22 -2.38 25.81 5.97
CA PHE A 22 -3.32 25.58 7.05
C PHE A 22 -3.90 26.92 7.48
N VAL A 23 -5.22 27.01 7.54
CA VAL A 23 -5.95 28.20 8.00
C VAL A 23 -6.98 27.75 9.01
N GLU A 24 -7.03 28.41 10.17
CA GLU A 24 -8.12 28.20 11.10
C GLU A 24 -9.44 28.66 10.48
N LEU A 25 -10.52 27.89 10.68
CA LEU A 25 -11.83 28.24 10.13
C LEU A 25 -12.37 29.51 10.80
N ASP A 26 -12.19 29.59 12.12
CA ASP A 26 -12.56 30.73 12.95
C ASP A 26 -11.34 31.20 13.74
N GLY A 27 -11.22 32.51 13.93
CA GLY A 27 -10.22 33.07 14.82
C GLY A 27 -10.61 32.87 16.29
N GLN A 28 -9.62 32.65 17.15
CA GLN A 28 -9.84 32.57 18.60
C GLN A 28 -9.97 33.98 19.19
N ASP A 29 -10.90 34.17 20.11
CA ASP A 29 -11.02 35.38 20.94
C ASP A 29 -11.17 36.70 20.14
N GLY A 30 -11.82 36.65 18.98
CA GLY A 30 -12.04 37.82 18.12
C GLY A 30 -10.82 38.27 17.31
N GLN A 31 -9.72 37.52 17.36
CA GLN A 31 -8.55 37.72 16.49
C GLN A 31 -8.84 37.17 15.08
N PRO A 32 -8.12 37.63 14.04
CA PRO A 32 -8.21 37.01 12.72
C PRO A 32 -7.74 35.55 12.76
N PRO A 33 -8.26 34.68 11.88
CA PRO A 33 -7.84 33.28 11.83
C PRO A 33 -6.33 33.15 11.57
N ARG A 34 -5.70 32.25 12.31
CA ARG A 34 -4.29 31.97 12.13
C ARG A 34 -4.06 31.15 10.87
N SER A 35 -2.91 31.34 10.25
CA SER A 35 -2.49 30.65 9.06
C SER A 35 -0.99 30.39 9.03
N VAL A 36 -0.63 29.26 8.44
CA VAL A 36 0.75 28.88 8.16
C VAL A 36 0.79 28.15 6.82
N SER A 37 1.65 28.62 5.92
CA SER A 37 2.00 27.95 4.67
C SER A 37 3.32 27.22 4.87
N VAL A 38 3.35 25.94 4.57
CA VAL A 38 4.53 25.09 4.70
C VAL A 38 4.85 24.37 3.41
N GLY A 39 6.13 24.08 3.18
CA GLY A 39 6.59 23.26 2.06
C GLY A 39 7.63 22.23 2.51
N GLY A 40 7.85 21.21 1.69
CA GLY A 40 8.83 20.15 1.97
C GLY A 40 8.48 19.28 3.19
N LEU A 41 7.20 19.21 3.55
CA LEU A 41 6.72 18.41 4.66
C LEU A 41 6.71 16.92 4.31
N GLU A 42 6.84 16.07 5.33
CA GLU A 42 6.54 14.65 5.24
C GLU A 42 5.26 14.35 6.03
N LEU A 43 4.25 13.79 5.37
CA LEU A 43 3.08 13.21 6.00
C LEU A 43 3.39 11.84 6.56
N GLU A 44 3.04 11.64 7.83
CA GLU A 44 3.04 10.31 8.43
C GLU A 44 1.84 9.52 7.90
N PRO A 45 2.06 8.29 7.39
CA PRO A 45 0.96 7.45 6.94
C PRO A 45 0.01 7.09 8.08
N LEU A 46 -1.26 6.98 7.71
CA LEU A 46 -2.36 6.54 8.56
C LEU A 46 -2.29 5.04 8.83
N ASN A 47 -2.88 4.64 9.95
CA ASN A 47 -2.89 3.27 10.45
C ASN A 47 -4.13 2.48 9.99
N TYR A 48 -4.21 1.23 10.47
CA TYR A 48 -5.30 0.31 10.15
C TYR A 48 -6.68 0.80 10.59
N ASP A 49 -6.81 1.32 11.82
CA ASP A 49 -8.10 1.73 12.38
C ASP A 49 -8.66 2.95 11.63
N GLU A 50 -7.79 3.88 11.23
CA GLU A 50 -8.13 5.01 10.37
C GLU A 50 -8.63 4.53 9.01
N LEU A 51 -8.00 3.51 8.40
CA LEU A 51 -8.50 2.91 7.15
C LEU A 51 -9.82 2.17 7.34
N ALA A 52 -9.97 1.43 8.44
CA ALA A 52 -11.15 0.66 8.74
C ALA A 52 -12.37 1.57 8.96
N GLY A 53 -12.18 2.72 9.60
CA GLY A 53 -13.21 3.74 9.80
C GLY A 53 -13.52 4.59 8.57
N ALA A 54 -12.60 4.70 7.60
CA ALA A 54 -12.76 5.60 6.46
C ALA A 54 -13.90 5.20 5.50
N GLN A 55 -14.64 6.18 4.97
CA GLN A 55 -15.62 6.00 3.89
C GLN A 55 -15.05 6.52 2.57
N LEU A 56 -14.22 5.71 1.93
CA LEU A 56 -13.38 6.10 0.77
C LEU A 56 -14.12 6.68 -0.44
N HIS A 57 -15.42 6.40 -0.61
CA HIS A 57 -16.25 6.90 -1.72
C HIS A 57 -17.01 8.20 -1.37
N LYS A 58 -16.73 8.80 -0.21
CA LYS A 58 -17.34 10.02 0.29
C LYS A 58 -16.25 11.02 0.69
N PRO A 59 -16.61 12.31 0.86
CA PRO A 59 -15.75 13.30 1.52
C PRO A 59 -15.09 12.73 2.78
N LEU A 60 -13.76 12.84 2.87
CA LEU A 60 -12.97 12.27 3.95
C LEU A 60 -12.52 13.34 4.95
N SER A 61 -12.62 12.99 6.23
CA SER A 61 -11.89 13.66 7.30
C SER A 61 -10.60 12.89 7.53
N VAL A 62 -9.45 13.54 7.35
CA VAL A 62 -8.13 12.90 7.35
C VAL A 62 -7.28 13.47 8.49
N PRO A 63 -6.92 12.68 9.52
CA PRO A 63 -6.01 13.14 10.56
C PRO A 63 -4.58 13.20 10.01
N LEU A 64 -4.08 14.41 9.77
CA LEU A 64 -2.74 14.63 9.24
C LEU A 64 -1.76 14.81 10.39
N ASN A 65 -0.70 14.01 10.40
CA ASN A 65 0.52 14.27 11.16
C ASN A 65 1.63 14.56 10.15
N TRP A 66 2.38 15.64 10.37
CA TRP A 66 3.45 16.05 9.46
C TRP A 66 4.68 16.53 10.20
N ARG A 67 5.83 16.37 9.54
CA ARG A 67 7.15 16.72 10.06
C ARG A 67 8.05 17.32 8.97
N PHE A 68 9.18 17.88 9.39
CA PHE A 68 10.19 18.48 8.53
C PHE A 68 9.68 19.61 7.62
N ALA A 69 8.55 20.22 7.97
CA ALA A 69 7.92 21.22 7.12
C ALA A 69 8.64 22.56 7.28
N ARG A 70 9.10 23.15 6.19
CA ARG A 70 9.67 24.50 6.21
C ARG A 70 8.54 25.52 6.17
N ILE A 71 8.51 26.42 7.15
CA ILE A 71 7.55 27.53 7.18
C ILE A 71 7.90 28.53 6.08
N LEU A 72 6.97 28.73 5.15
CA LEU A 72 7.11 29.67 4.02
C LEU A 72 6.45 31.01 4.32
N GLU A 73 5.31 30.97 5.00
CA GLU A 73 4.50 32.14 5.35
C GLU A 73 3.72 31.83 6.64
N THR A 74 3.54 32.81 7.52
CA THR A 74 2.68 32.66 8.70
C THR A 74 2.24 34.02 9.24
N ASN A 75 1.07 34.06 9.87
CA ASN A 75 0.62 35.19 10.69
C ASN A 75 0.59 34.84 12.20
N ILE A 76 1.21 33.72 12.60
CA ILE A 76 1.26 33.27 13.98
C ILE A 76 2.44 33.94 14.68
N GLU A 77 2.16 34.71 15.71
CA GLU A 77 3.18 35.38 16.50
C GLU A 77 4.16 34.36 17.14
N GLY A 78 5.46 34.67 17.07
CA GLY A 78 6.52 33.81 17.61
C GLY A 78 6.94 32.64 16.71
N VAL A 79 6.35 32.48 15.51
CA VAL A 79 6.75 31.46 14.54
C VAL A 79 7.72 32.04 13.51
N GLU A 80 8.93 31.51 13.43
CA GLU A 80 9.97 31.97 12.51
C GLU A 80 9.75 31.44 11.07
N ILE A 81 9.73 32.34 10.09
CA ILE A 81 9.81 31.98 8.67
C ILE A 81 11.13 31.25 8.39
N ASN A 82 11.09 30.24 7.53
CA ASN A 82 12.17 29.28 7.26
C ASN A 82 12.53 28.34 8.42
N GLY A 83 11.85 28.45 9.57
CA GLY A 83 11.95 27.44 10.62
C GLY A 83 11.40 26.09 10.15
N LEU A 84 11.95 24.99 10.67
CA LEU A 84 11.33 23.68 10.53
C LEU A 84 10.26 23.51 11.57
N ALA A 85 9.13 22.95 11.15
CA ALA A 85 8.01 22.64 12.00
C ALA A 85 7.61 21.17 11.88
N ARG A 86 6.94 20.71 12.93
CA ARG A 86 6.06 19.55 12.93
C ARG A 86 4.70 19.97 13.46
N GLY A 87 3.66 19.22 13.12
CA GLY A 87 2.32 19.50 13.61
C GLY A 87 1.33 18.40 13.26
N ASN A 88 0.12 18.59 13.77
CA ASN A 88 -1.04 17.78 13.44
C ASN A 88 -2.25 18.66 13.13
N ALA A 89 -3.13 18.15 12.29
CA ALA A 89 -4.39 18.79 11.93
C ALA A 89 -5.38 17.72 11.46
N VAL A 90 -6.67 18.03 11.48
CA VAL A 90 -7.67 17.23 10.78
C VAL A 90 -8.03 17.99 9.50
N LEU A 91 -7.86 17.33 8.36
CA LEU A 91 -8.29 17.86 7.06
C LEU A 91 -9.70 17.35 6.77
N ASP A 92 -10.69 18.23 6.89
CA ASP A 92 -12.04 17.98 6.38
C ASP A 92 -12.07 18.28 4.89
N SER A 93 -11.93 17.23 4.07
CA SER A 93 -11.86 17.33 2.62
C SER A 93 -13.22 17.08 1.98
N THR A 94 -13.53 17.84 0.94
CA THR A 94 -14.63 17.57 0.02
C THR A 94 -14.33 16.41 -0.95
N HIS A 95 -13.09 15.94 -1.00
CA HIS A 95 -12.65 14.89 -1.92
C HIS A 95 -12.89 13.49 -1.32
N SER A 96 -13.32 12.55 -2.16
CA SER A 96 -13.23 11.11 -1.89
C SER A 96 -11.81 10.59 -2.09
N SER A 97 -11.53 9.33 -1.73
CA SER A 97 -10.27 8.66 -2.04
C SER A 97 -10.52 7.24 -2.54
N MET A 98 -10.98 7.14 -3.78
CA MET A 98 -11.20 5.85 -4.45
C MET A 98 -9.90 5.06 -4.63
N VAL A 99 -8.77 5.76 -4.66
CA VAL A 99 -7.42 5.18 -4.70
C VAL A 99 -6.70 5.45 -3.38
N ILE A 100 -6.04 4.43 -2.87
CA ILE A 100 -5.26 4.42 -1.64
C ILE A 100 -3.77 4.26 -2.01
N SER A 101 -2.91 5.03 -1.37
CA SER A 101 -1.46 4.86 -1.42
C SER A 101 -1.00 3.97 -0.27
N LEU A 102 -0.38 2.83 -0.58
CA LEU A 102 0.26 1.93 0.39
C LEU A 102 1.76 2.24 0.41
N GLN A 103 2.26 2.63 1.57
CA GLN A 103 3.64 3.07 1.73
C GLN A 103 4.21 2.59 3.07
N ARG A 104 5.50 2.85 3.31
CA ARG A 104 6.16 2.52 4.58
C ARG A 104 5.33 3.05 5.76
N GLY A 105 4.93 2.15 6.67
CA GLY A 105 4.26 2.52 7.91
C GLY A 105 2.73 2.62 7.84
N GLY A 106 2.11 2.52 6.66
CA GLY A 106 0.66 2.54 6.56
C GLY A 106 0.13 2.99 5.20
N TRP A 107 -0.88 3.88 5.22
CA TRP A 107 -1.54 4.36 4.01
C TRP A 107 -1.76 5.88 4.01
N LEU A 108 -2.01 6.45 2.83
CA LEU A 108 -2.51 7.81 2.65
C LEU A 108 -3.55 7.83 1.51
N PRO A 109 -4.49 8.79 1.49
CA PRO A 109 -5.21 9.14 0.27
C PRO A 109 -4.22 9.42 -0.88
N SER A 110 -4.54 8.95 -2.09
CA SER A 110 -3.62 8.95 -3.24
C SER A 110 -2.89 10.28 -3.46
N GLY A 111 -3.63 11.38 -3.61
CA GLY A 111 -3.05 12.69 -3.84
C GLY A 111 -2.25 13.25 -2.65
N LEU A 112 -2.63 12.91 -1.42
CA LEU A 112 -1.87 13.32 -0.24
C LEU A 112 -0.51 12.63 -0.15
N ALA A 113 -0.40 11.40 -0.66
CA ALA A 113 0.88 10.71 -0.69
C ALA A 113 1.97 11.47 -1.48
N LEU A 114 1.56 12.33 -2.42
CA LEU A 114 2.45 13.13 -3.25
C LEU A 114 3.01 14.37 -2.53
N ALA A 115 2.49 14.70 -1.35
CA ALA A 115 3.06 15.76 -0.52
C ALA A 115 4.50 15.42 -0.10
N ASN A 116 4.80 14.13 0.03
CA ASN A 116 6.15 13.63 0.29
C ASN A 116 6.96 13.70 -1.02
N ALA A 117 8.03 14.51 -1.02
CA ALA A 117 8.87 14.65 -2.19
C ALA A 117 9.52 13.32 -2.61
N GLY A 118 9.59 13.06 -3.92
CA GLY A 118 10.31 11.92 -4.48
C GLY A 118 9.55 10.58 -4.43
N VAL A 119 8.27 10.56 -4.06
CA VAL A 119 7.45 9.34 -4.10
C VAL A 119 7.38 8.77 -5.51
N THR A 120 7.73 7.48 -5.64
CA THR A 120 7.53 6.72 -6.88
C THR A 120 6.29 5.85 -6.73
N VAL A 121 5.27 6.16 -7.51
CA VAL A 121 3.99 5.46 -7.48
C VAL A 121 4.02 4.25 -8.41
N LEU A 122 3.66 3.08 -7.87
CA LEU A 122 3.43 1.84 -8.60
C LEU A 122 1.92 1.59 -8.65
N PRO A 123 1.22 2.02 -9.72
CA PRO A 123 -0.22 1.80 -9.84
C PRO A 123 -0.52 0.33 -10.18
N ASP A 124 -1.51 -0.25 -9.48
CA ASP A 124 -2.10 -1.53 -9.88
C ASP A 124 -3.03 -1.39 -11.10
N ARG A 125 -3.56 -2.51 -11.59
CA ARG A 125 -4.51 -2.53 -12.71
C ARG A 125 -5.78 -1.70 -12.50
N ASN A 126 -6.33 -1.74 -11.29
CA ASN A 126 -7.56 -1.02 -11.00
C ASN A 126 -7.30 0.49 -11.02
N VAL A 127 -6.13 0.94 -10.56
CA VAL A 127 -5.74 2.35 -10.58
C VAL A 127 -5.46 2.85 -11.99
N ILE A 128 -4.80 2.06 -12.84
CA ILE A 128 -4.65 2.43 -14.26
C ILE A 128 -6.03 2.62 -14.91
N SER A 129 -7.00 1.77 -14.58
CA SER A 129 -8.39 1.89 -15.06
C SER A 129 -9.07 3.16 -14.53
N GLN A 130 -8.85 3.53 -13.26
CA GLN A 130 -9.33 4.79 -12.69
C GLN A 130 -8.72 6.00 -13.39
N ILE A 131 -7.40 6.00 -13.64
CA ILE A 131 -6.73 7.09 -14.37
C ILE A 131 -7.34 7.22 -15.78
N LYS A 132 -7.60 6.10 -16.46
CA LYS A 132 -8.23 6.08 -17.80
C LYS A 132 -9.64 6.65 -17.84
N GLY A 133 -10.42 6.44 -16.79
CA GLY A 133 -11.77 7.01 -16.71
C GLY A 133 -11.81 8.46 -16.24
N ARG A 134 -10.71 8.98 -15.67
CA ARG A 134 -10.72 10.23 -14.89
C ARG A 134 -9.82 11.33 -15.44
N PHE A 135 -8.89 11.03 -16.34
CA PHE A 135 -7.99 12.03 -16.92
C PHE A 135 -8.00 12.01 -18.44
N GLU A 136 -8.01 13.21 -19.03
CA GLU A 136 -7.80 13.44 -20.45
C GLU A 136 -6.87 14.64 -20.64
N GLU A 137 -5.75 14.43 -21.33
CA GLU A 137 -4.77 15.48 -21.69
C GLU A 137 -4.30 16.32 -20.48
N GLY A 138 -4.09 15.66 -19.33
CA GLY A 138 -3.64 16.30 -18.10
C GLY A 138 -4.73 16.97 -17.26
N SER A 139 -5.99 16.95 -17.73
CA SER A 139 -7.14 17.50 -17.03
C SER A 139 -8.03 16.41 -16.46
N VAL A 140 -8.67 16.69 -15.33
CA VAL A 140 -9.69 15.81 -14.74
C VAL A 140 -10.96 15.88 -15.59
N ILE A 141 -11.52 14.72 -15.92
CA ILE A 141 -12.79 14.56 -16.62
C ILE A 141 -13.84 13.91 -15.71
N GLY A 142 -15.10 14.32 -15.87
CA GLY A 142 -16.22 13.79 -15.08
C GLY A 142 -16.58 14.64 -13.85
N ALA A 143 -17.58 14.17 -13.11
CA ALA A 143 -18.12 14.86 -11.93
C ALA A 143 -17.61 14.20 -10.63
N GLY A 144 -17.53 15.01 -9.56
CA GLY A 144 -17.09 14.59 -8.23
C GLY A 144 -15.59 14.79 -8.02
N GLN A 145 -15.21 15.15 -6.80
CA GLN A 145 -13.83 15.43 -6.40
C GLN A 145 -13.22 14.19 -5.73
N ASP A 146 -12.02 13.79 -6.14
CA ASP A 146 -11.29 12.67 -5.57
C ASP A 146 -9.83 13.04 -5.37
N PHE A 147 -9.17 12.55 -4.32
CA PHE A 147 -7.76 12.82 -4.08
C PHE A 147 -6.86 12.41 -5.25
N LEU A 148 -7.29 11.47 -6.10
CA LEU A 148 -6.57 11.14 -7.33
C LEU A 148 -6.43 12.35 -8.26
N ASP A 149 -7.37 13.30 -8.24
CA ASP A 149 -7.38 14.54 -9.05
C ASP A 149 -6.13 15.39 -8.85
N LEU A 150 -5.50 15.27 -7.67
CA LEU A 150 -4.25 15.98 -7.37
C LEU A 150 -3.07 15.49 -8.22
N LEU A 151 -3.22 14.45 -9.04
CA LEU A 151 -2.24 14.09 -10.07
C LEU A 151 -2.25 15.08 -11.25
N ALA A 152 -3.35 15.80 -11.50
CA ALA A 152 -3.46 16.71 -12.62
C ALA A 152 -2.43 17.85 -12.52
N GLY A 153 -1.64 18.03 -13.58
CA GLY A 153 -0.64 19.09 -13.68
C GLY A 153 0.55 18.96 -12.72
N GLN A 154 0.72 17.83 -12.03
CA GLN A 154 1.84 17.59 -11.14
C GLN A 154 2.94 16.77 -11.81
N GLU A 155 4.20 17.03 -11.44
CA GLU A 155 5.35 16.19 -11.79
C GLU A 155 5.40 14.96 -10.88
N VAL A 156 4.58 13.96 -11.19
CA VAL A 156 4.52 12.70 -10.45
C VAL A 156 5.34 11.61 -11.08
N ARG A 157 6.08 10.86 -10.27
CA ARG A 157 6.89 9.72 -10.70
C ARG A 157 6.04 8.46 -10.72
N LEU A 158 5.78 7.90 -11.90
CA LEU A 158 4.95 6.71 -12.09
C LEU A 158 5.78 5.55 -12.64
N ASN A 159 5.65 4.38 -12.04
CA ASN A 159 6.24 3.14 -12.52
C ASN A 159 5.15 2.10 -12.82
N PRO A 160 4.69 1.98 -14.08
CA PRO A 160 3.64 1.04 -14.49
C PRO A 160 4.08 -0.44 -14.58
N LEU A 161 5.26 -0.83 -14.08
CA LEU A 161 5.68 -2.24 -14.16
C LEU A 161 4.75 -3.19 -13.40
N LEU A 162 4.15 -2.73 -12.29
CA LEU A 162 3.23 -3.57 -11.52
C LEU A 162 2.03 -4.01 -12.37
N TYR A 163 1.44 -3.08 -13.13
CA TYR A 163 0.40 -3.35 -14.12
C TYR A 163 0.83 -4.42 -15.13
N ALA A 164 2.02 -4.29 -15.71
CA ALA A 164 2.50 -5.20 -16.75
C ALA A 164 2.78 -6.61 -16.21
N ILE A 165 3.28 -6.74 -14.97
CA ILE A 165 3.56 -8.03 -14.33
C ILE A 165 2.27 -8.72 -13.84
N GLU A 166 1.24 -7.95 -13.48
CA GLU A 166 -0.08 -8.47 -13.13
C GLU A 166 -0.74 -9.19 -14.31
N GLY A 167 -0.59 -8.68 -15.53
CA GLY A 167 -1.18 -9.29 -16.72
C GLY A 167 -2.70 -9.11 -16.80
N ASN A 168 -3.26 -9.17 -18.01
CA ASN A 168 -4.69 -8.90 -18.22
C ASN A 168 -5.53 -10.18 -18.24
N ASP A 169 -4.90 -11.31 -18.51
CA ASP A 169 -5.55 -12.62 -18.74
C ASP A 169 -5.64 -13.49 -17.48
N ARG A 170 -5.47 -12.89 -16.29
CA ARG A 170 -5.54 -13.57 -14.99
C ARG A 170 -4.66 -14.84 -14.93
N SER A 171 -3.49 -14.75 -15.56
CA SER A 171 -2.48 -15.79 -15.66
C SER A 171 -1.10 -15.14 -15.77
N ILE A 172 -0.05 -15.90 -15.48
CA ILE A 172 1.33 -15.36 -15.50
C ILE A 172 1.65 -14.94 -16.94
N PRO A 173 1.88 -13.65 -17.23
CA PRO A 173 2.09 -13.19 -18.59
C PRO A 173 3.42 -13.69 -19.13
N ASP A 174 3.46 -13.90 -20.45
CA ASP A 174 4.70 -14.18 -21.16
C ASP A 174 5.41 -12.87 -21.57
N ARG A 175 6.62 -13.01 -22.11
CA ARG A 175 7.46 -11.86 -22.47
C ARG A 175 6.78 -10.92 -23.50
N PRO A 176 6.24 -11.40 -24.63
CA PRO A 176 5.52 -10.55 -25.58
C PRO A 176 4.34 -9.81 -24.95
N ILE A 177 3.57 -10.45 -24.07
CA ILE A 177 2.43 -9.82 -23.40
C ILE A 177 2.88 -8.69 -22.48
N VAL A 178 3.92 -8.91 -21.65
CA VAL A 178 4.46 -7.88 -20.76
C VAL A 178 4.95 -6.67 -21.56
N GLU A 179 5.67 -6.89 -22.66
CA GLU A 179 6.18 -5.82 -23.53
C GLU A 179 5.05 -5.00 -24.17
N ALA A 180 4.04 -5.68 -24.71
CA ALA A 180 2.89 -5.04 -25.33
C ALA A 180 2.08 -4.21 -24.31
N GLN A 181 1.79 -4.78 -23.15
CA GLN A 181 1.04 -4.11 -22.09
C GLN A 181 1.78 -2.90 -21.53
N LEU A 182 3.09 -3.01 -21.32
CA LEU A 182 3.92 -1.91 -20.85
C LEU A 182 3.92 -0.77 -21.88
N THR A 183 4.04 -1.09 -23.17
CA THR A 183 3.98 -0.09 -24.25
C THR A 183 2.64 0.62 -24.28
N GLU A 184 1.54 -0.14 -24.20
CA GLU A 184 0.17 0.40 -24.20
C GLU A 184 -0.07 1.34 -23.01
N VAL A 185 0.25 0.89 -21.79
CA VAL A 185 0.01 1.69 -20.58
C VAL A 185 0.89 2.93 -20.53
N MET A 186 2.14 2.86 -21.02
CA MET A 186 3.02 4.03 -21.11
C MET A 186 2.48 5.07 -22.09
N ALA A 187 2.00 4.65 -23.27
CA ALA A 187 1.40 5.56 -24.23
C ALA A 187 0.15 6.25 -23.65
N PHE A 188 -0.70 5.47 -22.97
CA PHE A 188 -1.87 5.98 -22.29
C PHE A 188 -1.52 6.97 -21.17
N LEU A 189 -0.61 6.61 -20.27
CA LEU A 189 -0.23 7.48 -19.13
C LEU A 189 0.37 8.80 -19.59
N ARG A 190 1.18 8.80 -20.66
CA ARG A 190 1.72 10.04 -21.25
C ARG A 190 0.62 10.95 -21.79
N LYS A 191 -0.46 10.38 -22.35
CA LYS A 191 -1.61 11.17 -22.79
C LYS A 191 -2.42 11.69 -21.60
N ALA A 192 -2.72 10.83 -20.63
CA ALA A 192 -3.59 11.15 -19.51
C ALA A 192 -2.94 12.13 -18.52
N LEU A 193 -1.65 11.95 -18.25
CA LEU A 193 -0.86 12.71 -17.27
C LEU A 193 0.47 13.16 -17.92
N PRO A 194 0.46 14.17 -18.81
CA PRO A 194 1.62 14.56 -19.61
C PRO A 194 2.78 15.14 -18.79
N THR A 195 2.52 15.64 -17.59
CA THR A 195 3.54 16.15 -16.65
C THR A 195 4.18 15.04 -15.82
N ALA A 196 3.64 13.81 -15.84
CA ALA A 196 4.17 12.71 -15.07
C ALA A 196 5.51 12.19 -15.64
N GLU A 197 6.46 11.93 -14.76
CA GLU A 197 7.69 11.21 -15.08
C GLU A 197 7.42 9.70 -15.07
N LEU A 198 7.54 9.04 -16.22
CA LEU A 198 7.47 7.57 -16.27
C LEU A 198 8.84 6.96 -15.92
N VAL A 199 8.96 6.38 -14.73
CA VAL A 199 10.19 5.77 -14.21
C VAL A 199 10.33 4.34 -14.75
N VAL A 200 10.53 4.22 -16.06
CA VAL A 200 10.71 2.94 -16.76
C VAL A 200 11.81 3.08 -17.81
N GLY A 201 12.88 2.28 -17.66
CA GLY A 201 13.98 2.17 -18.63
C GLY A 201 14.06 0.79 -19.26
N SER A 202 15.03 0.60 -20.17
CA SER A 202 15.30 -0.70 -20.81
C SER A 202 15.59 -1.83 -19.80
N ASP A 203 16.31 -1.50 -18.72
CA ASP A 203 16.61 -2.44 -17.63
C ASP A 203 15.39 -2.79 -16.77
N SER A 204 14.37 -1.91 -16.73
CA SER A 204 13.14 -2.09 -15.98
C SER A 204 12.33 -3.28 -16.51
N LEU A 205 12.21 -3.39 -17.83
CA LEU A 205 11.55 -4.53 -18.48
C LEU A 205 12.33 -5.84 -18.22
N ARG A 206 13.67 -5.82 -18.36
CA ARG A 206 14.50 -6.99 -18.06
C ARG A 206 14.32 -7.43 -16.60
N GLY A 207 14.31 -6.50 -15.66
CA GLY A 207 14.06 -6.76 -14.25
C GLY A 207 12.68 -7.36 -13.99
N ALA A 208 11.63 -6.83 -14.62
CA ALA A 208 10.26 -7.33 -14.51
C ALA A 208 10.13 -8.78 -15.02
N LEU A 209 10.72 -9.07 -16.18
CA LEU A 209 10.73 -10.43 -16.74
C LEU A 209 11.53 -11.40 -15.87
N GLY A 210 12.70 -10.97 -15.38
CA GLY A 210 13.48 -11.75 -14.43
C GLY A 210 12.69 -12.07 -13.16
N LEU A 211 11.96 -11.09 -12.62
CA LEU A 211 11.08 -11.31 -11.46
C LEU A 211 9.97 -12.32 -11.75
N ILE A 212 9.34 -12.25 -12.93
CA ILE A 212 8.31 -13.23 -13.33
C ILE A 212 8.90 -14.64 -13.37
N ASP A 213 10.05 -14.80 -14.02
CA ASP A 213 10.67 -16.11 -14.20
C ASP A 213 11.21 -16.69 -12.88
N ASP A 214 11.90 -15.88 -12.07
CA ASP A 214 12.43 -16.28 -10.77
C ASP A 214 11.31 -16.67 -9.80
N THR A 215 10.14 -16.01 -9.89
CA THR A 215 9.01 -16.28 -9.00
C THR A 215 8.04 -17.33 -9.53
N ARG A 216 8.13 -17.76 -10.79
CA ARG A 216 7.16 -18.65 -11.46
C ARG A 216 6.90 -19.94 -10.68
N ALA A 217 7.96 -20.65 -10.29
CA ALA A 217 7.83 -21.90 -9.54
C ALA A 217 7.26 -21.67 -8.12
N GLY A 218 7.63 -20.56 -7.48
CA GLY A 218 7.06 -20.16 -6.19
C GLY A 218 5.58 -19.78 -6.28
N PHE A 219 5.21 -19.08 -7.35
CA PHE A 219 3.83 -18.70 -7.64
C PHE A 219 2.95 -19.94 -7.83
N GLU A 220 3.44 -20.94 -8.57
CA GLU A 220 2.74 -22.21 -8.78
C GLU A 220 2.50 -22.98 -7.47
N ARG A 221 3.52 -23.04 -6.60
CA ARG A 221 3.38 -23.64 -5.26
C ARG A 221 2.31 -22.93 -4.43
N LYS A 222 2.34 -21.59 -4.41
CA LYS A 222 1.35 -20.77 -3.70
C LYS A 222 -0.06 -20.92 -4.30
N ARG A 223 -0.19 -21.10 -5.61
CA ARG A 223 -1.47 -21.34 -6.30
C ARG A 223 -2.10 -22.66 -5.85
N ASN A 224 -1.33 -23.74 -5.89
CA ASN A 224 -1.78 -25.06 -5.44
C ASN A 224 -2.15 -25.06 -3.95
N PHE A 225 -1.41 -24.32 -3.13
CA PHE A 225 -1.75 -24.07 -1.73
C PHE A 225 -3.13 -23.41 -1.57
N LEU A 226 -3.42 -22.32 -2.31
CA LEU A 226 -4.74 -21.65 -2.22
C LEU A 226 -5.88 -22.53 -2.72
N LEU A 227 -5.70 -23.22 -3.85
CA LEU A 227 -6.70 -24.14 -4.39
C LEU A 227 -7.02 -25.27 -3.41
N HIS A 228 -6.01 -25.78 -2.71
CA HIS A 228 -6.20 -26.80 -1.68
C HIS A 228 -7.00 -26.29 -0.49
N LEU A 229 -6.77 -25.04 -0.07
CA LEU A 229 -7.44 -24.45 1.08
C LEU A 229 -8.86 -23.96 0.78
N ALA A 230 -9.15 -23.60 -0.46
CA ALA A 230 -10.42 -22.99 -0.83
C ALA A 230 -11.66 -23.75 -0.35
N PRO A 231 -11.78 -25.09 -0.51
CA PRO A 231 -12.95 -25.84 -0.01
C PRO A 231 -13.16 -25.73 1.50
N PHE A 232 -12.10 -25.49 2.26
CA PHE A 232 -12.12 -25.42 3.72
C PHE A 232 -12.37 -24.02 4.26
N LEU A 233 -11.98 -22.99 3.49
CA LEU A 233 -11.97 -21.60 3.91
C LEU A 233 -13.06 -20.74 3.24
N THR A 234 -13.91 -21.32 2.38
CA THR A 234 -15.12 -20.65 1.86
C THR A 234 -16.01 -20.15 3.02
N ALA A 235 -16.46 -21.06 3.88
CA ALA A 235 -17.28 -20.70 5.05
C ALA A 235 -16.43 -20.06 6.16
N PRO A 236 -17.01 -19.19 7.01
CA PRO A 236 -16.33 -18.73 8.23
C PRO A 236 -15.90 -19.91 9.11
N THR A 237 -14.71 -19.83 9.70
CA THR A 237 -14.24 -20.86 10.64
C THR A 237 -14.94 -20.69 11.99
N SER A 238 -15.71 -21.70 12.40
CA SER A 238 -16.28 -21.75 13.75
C SER A 238 -15.19 -22.04 14.80
N ARG A 239 -15.41 -21.61 16.05
CA ARG A 239 -14.50 -21.90 17.18
C ARG A 239 -14.15 -23.38 17.32
N ARG A 240 -15.11 -24.28 17.09
CA ARG A 240 -14.90 -25.74 17.16
C ARG A 240 -13.94 -26.27 16.08
N LEU A 241 -13.87 -25.60 14.94
CA LEU A 241 -13.02 -26.01 13.81
C LEU A 241 -11.70 -25.26 13.77
N PHE A 242 -11.46 -24.31 14.68
CA PHE A 242 -10.29 -23.44 14.66
C PHE A 242 -8.98 -24.24 14.60
N ASP A 243 -8.73 -25.11 15.59
CA ASP A 243 -7.48 -25.88 15.67
C ASP A 243 -7.27 -26.73 14.41
N LYS A 244 -8.32 -27.42 13.97
CA LYS A 244 -8.28 -28.22 12.75
C LYS A 244 -7.91 -27.38 11.53
N ARG A 245 -8.59 -26.25 11.32
CA ARG A 245 -8.35 -25.38 10.15
C ARG A 245 -6.99 -24.71 10.19
N TRP A 246 -6.51 -24.37 11.38
CA TRP A 246 -5.16 -23.85 11.58
C TRP A 246 -4.11 -24.87 11.16
N THR A 247 -4.24 -26.12 11.64
CA THR A 247 -3.38 -27.23 11.24
C THR A 247 -3.48 -27.53 9.74
N ASP A 248 -4.69 -27.56 9.17
CA ASP A 248 -4.89 -27.76 7.73
C ASP A 248 -4.09 -26.72 6.90
N VAL A 249 -4.03 -25.46 7.34
CA VAL A 249 -3.23 -24.41 6.67
C VAL A 249 -1.72 -24.66 6.80
N MET A 250 -1.23 -25.00 7.99
CA MET A 250 0.20 -25.28 8.19
C MET A 250 0.68 -26.50 7.41
N ASP A 251 -0.11 -27.58 7.44
CA ASP A 251 0.18 -28.82 6.72
C ASP A 251 0.14 -28.59 5.21
N ALA A 252 -0.81 -27.78 4.72
CA ALA A 252 -0.84 -27.40 3.31
C ALA A 252 0.39 -26.56 2.92
N ALA A 253 0.81 -25.61 3.76
CA ALA A 253 2.00 -24.81 3.49
C ALA A 253 3.25 -25.70 3.35
N ASP A 254 3.40 -26.69 4.24
CA ASP A 254 4.48 -27.66 4.17
C ASP A 254 4.39 -28.55 2.92
N ARG A 255 3.21 -29.13 2.67
CA ARG A 255 2.94 -30.03 1.53
C ARG A 255 3.25 -29.37 0.19
N TYR A 256 2.86 -28.12 0.01
CA TYR A 256 3.06 -27.39 -1.24
C TYR A 256 4.36 -26.58 -1.27
N GLY A 257 5.24 -26.71 -0.26
CA GLY A 257 6.53 -26.02 -0.25
C GLY A 257 6.41 -24.49 -0.20
N VAL A 258 5.40 -23.98 0.49
CA VAL A 258 5.20 -22.56 0.79
C VAL A 258 5.78 -22.26 2.17
N ALA A 259 6.56 -21.19 2.27
CA ALA A 259 7.16 -20.79 3.54
C ALA A 259 6.07 -20.37 4.55
N ARG A 260 6.11 -20.91 5.77
CA ARG A 260 5.13 -20.61 6.83
C ARG A 260 5.10 -19.12 7.23
N TYR A 261 6.20 -18.40 7.01
CA TYR A 261 6.33 -16.96 7.25
C TYR A 261 5.90 -16.09 6.05
N SER A 262 5.50 -16.69 4.92
CA SER A 262 5.08 -15.93 3.74
C SER A 262 3.76 -15.19 3.98
N LEU A 263 3.58 -14.06 3.29
CA LEU A 263 2.35 -13.26 3.39
C LEU A 263 1.09 -14.06 3.04
N ILE A 264 1.19 -15.03 2.12
CA ILE A 264 0.03 -15.84 1.72
C ILE A 264 -0.42 -16.81 2.81
N VAL A 265 0.53 -17.39 3.56
CA VAL A 265 0.23 -18.25 4.71
C VAL A 265 -0.34 -17.40 5.84
N LEU A 266 0.26 -16.23 6.11
CA LEU A 266 -0.27 -15.28 7.08
C LEU A 266 -1.72 -14.86 6.76
N ALA A 267 -2.02 -14.58 5.49
CA ALA A 267 -3.37 -14.25 5.04
C ALA A 267 -4.35 -15.41 5.23
N ALA A 268 -3.95 -16.65 4.91
CA ALA A 268 -4.77 -17.83 5.11
C ALA A 268 -5.05 -18.09 6.60
N LEU A 269 -4.05 -17.94 7.47
CA LEU A 269 -4.20 -18.06 8.93
C LEU A 269 -5.09 -16.97 9.51
N SER A 270 -4.96 -15.72 9.03
CA SER A 270 -5.88 -14.64 9.42
C SER A 270 -7.32 -14.96 9.03
N ALA A 271 -7.55 -15.57 7.87
CA ALA A 271 -8.88 -16.02 7.44
C ALA A 271 -9.47 -17.12 8.35
N VAL A 272 -8.62 -17.90 9.02
CA VAL A 272 -9.02 -18.88 10.04
C VAL A 272 -9.27 -18.23 11.40
N ALA A 273 -8.40 -17.31 11.81
CA ALA A 273 -8.38 -16.71 13.14
C ALA A 273 -9.53 -15.74 13.41
N VAL A 274 -9.90 -14.94 12.40
CA VAL A 274 -10.91 -13.91 12.59
C VAL A 274 -12.30 -14.51 12.40
N PRO A 275 -13.19 -14.40 13.41
CA PRO A 275 -14.54 -14.96 13.33
C PRO A 275 -15.39 -14.26 12.26
N ASN A 276 -16.48 -14.94 11.85
CA ASN A 276 -17.52 -14.40 10.97
C ASN A 276 -17.04 -13.84 9.61
N SER A 277 -15.90 -14.32 9.10
CA SER A 277 -15.28 -13.83 7.85
C SER A 277 -14.95 -12.33 7.89
N GLY A 278 -14.77 -11.74 9.08
CA GLY A 278 -14.41 -10.33 9.23
C GLY A 278 -12.99 -9.98 8.77
N SER A 279 -12.12 -10.97 8.57
CA SER A 279 -10.73 -10.76 8.16
C SER A 279 -10.65 -10.03 6.82
N PRO A 280 -9.97 -8.86 6.75
CA PRO A 280 -9.54 -8.26 5.50
C PRO A 280 -8.77 -9.24 4.61
N ALA A 281 -7.92 -10.08 5.19
CA ALA A 281 -7.17 -11.09 4.44
C ALA A 281 -8.11 -12.09 3.74
N LYS A 282 -9.17 -12.55 4.40
CA LYS A 282 -10.17 -13.42 3.75
C LYS A 282 -10.87 -12.73 2.58
N ARG A 283 -11.20 -11.44 2.73
CA ARG A 283 -11.80 -10.63 1.65
C ARG A 283 -10.84 -10.35 0.50
N MET A 284 -9.54 -10.28 0.77
CA MET A 284 -8.49 -10.18 -0.25
C MET A 284 -8.33 -11.50 -1.01
N LEU A 285 -8.31 -12.65 -0.30
CA LEU A 285 -8.18 -13.97 -0.92
C LEU A 285 -9.44 -14.42 -1.69
N LYS A 286 -10.62 -13.89 -1.34
CA LYS A 286 -11.90 -14.07 -2.05
C LYS A 286 -12.33 -15.55 -2.19
N PHE A 287 -12.03 -16.38 -1.19
CA PHE A 287 -12.47 -17.78 -1.17
C PHE A 287 -13.99 -17.88 -1.32
N ARG A 288 -14.43 -18.70 -2.28
CA ARG A 288 -15.84 -18.89 -2.64
C ARG A 288 -16.05 -20.30 -3.18
N GLU A 289 -17.31 -20.73 -3.26
CA GLU A 289 -17.66 -21.95 -3.97
C GLU A 289 -17.20 -21.85 -5.44
N GLY A 290 -16.57 -22.92 -5.94
CA GLY A 290 -15.99 -22.93 -7.29
C GLY A 290 -14.73 -22.08 -7.46
N TYR A 291 -14.01 -21.76 -6.37
CA TYR A 291 -12.74 -21.02 -6.43
C TYR A 291 -11.77 -21.62 -7.46
N SER A 292 -11.38 -20.81 -8.43
CA SER A 292 -10.68 -21.24 -9.64
C SER A 292 -9.20 -20.87 -9.64
N GLU A 293 -8.45 -21.37 -10.62
CA GLU A 293 -7.06 -20.94 -10.87
C GLU A 293 -6.95 -19.43 -11.11
N GLN A 294 -7.94 -18.82 -11.77
CA GLN A 294 -7.97 -17.37 -12.01
C GLN A 294 -8.21 -16.59 -10.72
N ASP A 295 -9.02 -17.12 -9.80
CA ASP A 295 -9.23 -16.49 -8.49
C ASP A 295 -7.95 -16.55 -7.66
N ALA A 296 -7.28 -17.71 -7.65
CA ALA A 296 -5.99 -17.90 -7.01
C ALA A 296 -4.94 -16.96 -7.60
N TYR A 297 -4.90 -16.80 -8.93
CA TYR A 297 -3.99 -15.88 -9.60
C TYR A 297 -4.18 -14.44 -9.14
N ASN A 298 -5.43 -13.93 -9.11
CA ASN A 298 -5.72 -12.57 -8.68
C ASN A 298 -5.26 -12.33 -7.23
N ALA A 299 -5.61 -13.25 -6.32
CA ALA A 299 -5.19 -13.16 -4.92
C ALA A 299 -3.65 -13.18 -4.77
N LEU A 300 -2.95 -13.96 -5.59
CA LEU A 300 -1.49 -14.02 -5.58
C LEU A 300 -0.85 -12.80 -6.23
N ALA A 301 -1.47 -12.19 -7.24
CA ALA A 301 -1.01 -10.94 -7.82
C ALA A 301 -1.08 -9.80 -6.80
N ASP A 302 -2.19 -9.71 -6.06
CA ASP A 302 -2.37 -8.79 -4.95
C ASP A 302 -1.28 -8.98 -3.88
N VAL A 303 -1.05 -10.21 -3.43
CA VAL A 303 0.01 -10.51 -2.44
C VAL A 303 1.41 -10.21 -2.99
N ARG A 304 1.68 -10.55 -4.25
CA ARG A 304 2.97 -10.27 -4.90
C ARG A 304 3.25 -8.77 -4.98
N SER A 305 2.22 -7.93 -5.15
CA SER A 305 2.39 -6.47 -5.11
C SER A 305 2.97 -6.02 -3.76
N LEU A 306 2.45 -6.53 -2.65
CA LEU A 306 2.98 -6.24 -1.31
C LEU A 306 4.38 -6.81 -1.12
N GLU A 307 4.66 -8.02 -1.61
CA GLU A 307 6.00 -8.58 -1.60
C GLU A 307 6.99 -7.67 -2.35
N ILE A 308 6.62 -7.15 -3.53
CA ILE A 308 7.43 -6.18 -4.28
C ILE A 308 7.65 -4.90 -3.46
N LEU A 309 6.63 -4.35 -2.81
CA LEU A 309 6.78 -3.17 -1.96
C LEU A 309 7.77 -3.41 -0.81
N ILE A 310 7.68 -4.56 -0.14
CA ILE A 310 8.65 -4.97 0.91
C ILE A 310 10.07 -5.01 0.35
N HIS A 311 10.26 -5.59 -0.84
CA HIS A 311 11.58 -5.64 -1.49
C HIS A 311 12.09 -4.23 -1.81
N LEU A 312 11.26 -3.36 -2.37
CA LEU A 312 11.65 -1.98 -2.70
C LEU A 312 12.04 -1.20 -1.44
N LEU A 313 11.28 -1.34 -0.36
CA LEU A 313 11.55 -0.69 0.93
C LEU A 313 12.84 -1.19 1.60
N ALA A 314 13.22 -2.45 1.36
CA ALA A 314 14.45 -3.06 1.88
C ALA A 314 15.69 -2.73 1.02
N LEU A 315 15.55 -2.80 -0.31
CA LEU A 315 16.64 -2.59 -1.26
C LEU A 315 16.97 -1.11 -1.45
N PHE A 316 15.96 -0.24 -1.38
CA PHE A 316 16.08 1.19 -1.62
C PHE A 316 15.51 1.99 -0.43
N PRO A 317 16.16 1.93 0.74
CA PRO A 317 15.59 2.49 1.98
C PRO A 317 15.48 4.03 1.99
N LYS A 318 16.14 4.70 1.04
CA LYS A 318 16.08 6.16 0.83
C LYS A 318 15.05 6.58 -0.23
N GLU A 319 14.53 5.63 -0.99
CA GLU A 319 13.45 5.90 -1.94
C GLU A 319 12.11 5.82 -1.21
N HIS A 320 11.09 6.44 -1.81
CA HIS A 320 9.73 6.46 -1.29
C HIS A 320 8.77 5.70 -2.23
N PRO A 321 8.92 4.37 -2.40
CA PRO A 321 8.00 3.60 -3.23
C PRO A 321 6.62 3.55 -2.56
N ALA A 322 5.56 3.69 -3.36
CA ALA A 322 4.18 3.57 -2.91
C ALA A 322 3.37 2.78 -3.93
N ILE A 323 2.55 1.83 -3.47
CA ILE A 323 1.57 1.16 -4.34
C ILE A 323 0.28 1.96 -4.31
N PHE A 324 -0.23 2.33 -5.48
CA PHE A 324 -1.59 2.84 -5.56
C PHE A 324 -2.53 1.66 -5.87
N THR A 325 -3.55 1.49 -5.04
CA THR A 325 -4.58 0.46 -5.21
C THR A 325 -5.98 1.01 -4.95
N ALA A 326 -6.97 0.44 -5.64
CA ALA A 326 -8.38 0.64 -5.30
C ALA A 326 -8.96 -0.53 -4.48
N ASP A 327 -8.16 -1.57 -4.19
CA ASP A 327 -8.61 -2.70 -3.37
C ASP A 327 -8.43 -2.40 -1.87
N ARG A 328 -9.56 -2.10 -1.22
CA ARG A 328 -9.59 -1.81 0.22
C ARG A 328 -9.18 -3.02 1.08
N ALA A 329 -9.45 -4.25 0.64
CA ALA A 329 -9.08 -5.44 1.41
C ALA A 329 -7.56 -5.63 1.39
N LEU A 330 -6.92 -5.39 0.24
CA LEU A 330 -5.45 -5.35 0.11
C LEU A 330 -4.84 -4.26 1.01
N ALA A 331 -5.41 -3.05 0.99
CA ALA A 331 -4.95 -1.94 1.81
C ALA A 331 -5.09 -2.20 3.32
N LEU A 332 -6.22 -2.78 3.75
CA LEU A 332 -6.42 -3.20 5.14
C LEU A 332 -5.48 -4.33 5.54
N PHE A 333 -5.15 -5.24 4.63
CA PHE A 333 -4.16 -6.27 4.92
C PHE A 333 -2.76 -5.66 5.11
N TRP A 334 -2.30 -4.77 4.21
CA TRP A 334 -1.02 -4.08 4.32
C TRP A 334 -0.88 -3.29 5.63
N THR A 335 -1.86 -2.45 5.93
CA THR A 335 -1.87 -1.64 7.17
C THR A 335 -2.00 -2.51 8.41
N GLY A 336 -2.70 -3.64 8.29
CA GLY A 336 -2.94 -4.57 9.38
C GLY A 336 -1.72 -5.42 9.73
N ILE A 337 -0.89 -5.84 8.77
CA ILE A 337 0.33 -6.63 9.06
C ILE A 337 1.44 -5.81 9.72
N ARG A 338 1.37 -4.47 9.60
CA ARG A 338 2.34 -3.51 10.15
C ARG A 338 3.79 -3.93 9.89
N ALA A 339 4.09 -4.21 8.63
CA ALA A 339 5.45 -4.55 8.21
C ALA A 339 6.41 -3.38 8.51
N HIS A 340 7.54 -3.66 9.16
CA HIS A 340 8.54 -2.68 9.54
C HIS A 340 9.94 -3.32 9.55
N ASN A 341 10.97 -2.52 9.86
CA ASN A 341 12.37 -2.97 9.87
C ASN A 341 12.79 -3.73 8.60
N PHE A 342 12.49 -3.15 7.44
CA PHE A 342 12.87 -3.70 6.14
C PHE A 342 14.39 -3.77 6.02
N ARG A 343 14.94 -4.97 5.77
CA ARG A 343 16.37 -5.23 5.71
C ARG A 343 16.72 -6.00 4.46
N ARG A 344 17.81 -5.59 3.81
CA ARG A 344 18.48 -6.39 2.79
C ARG A 344 19.49 -7.32 3.48
N GLU A 345 19.31 -8.62 3.28
CA GLU A 345 20.28 -9.65 3.62
C GLU A 345 21.06 -10.05 2.36
N THR A 346 22.12 -10.85 2.50
CA THR A 346 23.02 -11.18 1.39
C THR A 346 22.31 -11.82 0.19
N ARG A 347 21.24 -12.58 0.42
CA ARG A 347 20.49 -13.30 -0.63
C ARG A 347 18.96 -13.16 -0.50
N SER A 348 18.49 -12.31 0.40
CA SER A 348 17.09 -12.22 0.78
C SER A 348 16.75 -10.79 1.22
N VAL A 349 15.45 -10.52 1.30
CA VAL A 349 14.93 -9.39 2.09
C VAL A 349 14.20 -9.96 3.29
N SER A 350 14.30 -9.26 4.41
CA SER A 350 13.52 -9.57 5.61
C SER A 350 12.82 -8.32 6.13
N CYS A 351 11.74 -8.53 6.87
CA CYS A 351 11.04 -7.49 7.60
C CYS A 351 10.41 -8.12 8.84
N ASP A 352 10.12 -7.30 9.82
CA ASP A 352 9.39 -7.70 11.01
C ASP A 352 7.91 -7.39 10.78
N LEU A 353 7.04 -8.31 11.19
CA LEU A 353 5.59 -8.16 11.10
C LEU A 353 5.02 -8.02 12.50
N ALA A 354 4.11 -7.06 12.70
CA ALA A 354 3.39 -6.89 13.95
C ALA A 354 1.87 -6.78 13.68
N PRO A 355 1.22 -7.87 13.22
CA PRO A 355 -0.20 -7.85 12.88
C PRO A 355 -1.10 -7.29 13.97
N VAL A 356 -2.12 -6.54 13.58
CA VAL A 356 -3.18 -6.05 14.48
C VAL A 356 -4.14 -7.15 14.90
N GLU A 357 -4.85 -6.95 16.01
CA GLU A 357 -5.87 -7.86 16.55
C GLU A 357 -6.97 -8.23 15.53
N GLN A 358 -7.27 -7.32 14.60
CA GLN A 358 -8.26 -7.56 13.54
C GLN A 358 -7.77 -8.53 12.45
N LEU A 359 -6.46 -8.82 12.38
CA LEU A 359 -5.90 -9.90 11.57
C LEU A 359 -5.61 -11.15 12.39
N PHE A 360 -5.09 -10.99 13.61
CA PHE A 360 -4.70 -12.07 14.52
C PHE A 360 -5.19 -11.76 15.94
N PRO A 361 -6.44 -12.13 16.28
CA PRO A 361 -6.99 -11.83 17.60
C PRO A 361 -6.37 -12.69 18.70
N GLY A 362 -6.19 -12.10 19.88
CA GLY A 362 -5.67 -12.78 21.07
C GLY A 362 -4.31 -13.45 20.84
N ASP A 363 -4.14 -14.68 21.31
CA ASP A 363 -2.85 -15.39 21.26
C ASP A 363 -2.51 -16.00 19.88
N THR A 364 -3.31 -15.75 18.84
CA THR A 364 -3.12 -16.39 17.53
C THR A 364 -1.82 -15.95 16.84
N ILE A 365 -1.33 -14.75 17.12
CA ILE A 365 -0.01 -14.29 16.65
C ILE A 365 1.12 -15.12 17.27
N ASN A 366 1.06 -15.36 18.58
CA ASN A 366 2.04 -16.17 19.31
C ASN A 366 2.03 -17.63 18.82
N LEU A 367 0.83 -18.15 18.52
CA LEU A 367 0.67 -19.47 17.93
C LEU A 367 1.41 -19.58 16.58
N TRP A 368 1.18 -18.61 15.68
CA TRP A 368 1.84 -18.56 14.37
C TRP A 368 3.37 -18.47 14.49
N GLU A 369 3.87 -17.61 15.37
CA GLU A 369 5.30 -17.52 15.62
C GLU A 369 5.89 -18.85 16.12
N SER A 370 5.18 -19.54 17.02
CA SER A 370 5.62 -20.85 17.52
C SER A 370 5.69 -21.90 16.40
N ASP A 371 4.72 -21.89 15.48
CA ASP A 371 4.63 -22.80 14.35
C ASP A 371 5.74 -22.54 13.33
N CYS A 372 6.11 -21.28 13.13
CA CYS A 372 7.25 -20.90 12.30
C CYS A 372 8.57 -21.40 12.90
N ARG A 373 8.79 -21.21 14.21
CA ARG A 373 10.02 -21.64 14.90
C ARG A 373 10.19 -23.17 14.94
N ARG A 374 9.10 -23.93 15.16
CA ARG A 374 9.14 -25.40 15.17
C ARG A 374 9.69 -26.01 13.89
N ARG A 375 9.37 -25.44 12.72
CA ARG A 375 9.89 -25.93 11.44
C ARG A 375 11.38 -25.63 11.25
N ALA A 376 11.85 -24.47 11.70
CA ALA A 376 13.27 -24.11 11.64
C ALA A 376 14.14 -25.11 12.45
N ALA A 377 13.63 -25.57 13.59
CA ALA A 377 14.30 -26.60 14.40
C ALA A 377 14.34 -27.96 13.70
N VAL A 378 13.23 -28.40 13.09
CA VAL A 378 13.15 -29.69 12.36
C VAL A 378 14.01 -29.71 11.08
N GLN A 379 14.25 -28.56 10.45
CA GLN A 379 15.13 -28.46 9.28
C GLN A 379 16.63 -28.37 9.63
N ALA A 380 16.96 -28.10 10.90
CA ALA A 380 18.34 -28.02 11.39
C ALA A 380 18.86 -29.34 11.97
N THR A 381 17.98 -30.33 12.15
CA THR A 381 18.26 -31.71 12.57
C THR A 381 18.16 -32.65 11.39
#